data_AF-A0A1H3DN12-F1
#
_entry.id   AF-A0A1H3DN12-F1
#
_cell.length_a   1.000
_cell.length_b   1.000
_cell.length_c   1.000
_cell.angle_alpha   90.00
_cell.angle_beta   90.00
_cell.angle_gamma   90.00
#
_symmetry.space_group_name_H-M   'P 1'
#
loop_
_entity.id
_entity.type
_entity.pdbx_description
1 polymer ?
#
loop_
_entity_poly.entity_id
_entity_poly.type
_entity_poly.pdbx_seq_one_letter_code
_entity_poly.pdbx_strand_id
1 'polypeptide(L)'
;MTEVVYRLYETVDELTTVIENARSLPMSSSCMVPRDHLLDLLDDLREFLPEEVQQAGAIVEQRTEILQQAQAEAERLTGRTRSESESVIGTARRQRDELMGTARRHRDELLTAAQAEADDLLTRAEAAAERLVTEGRRRRDQLIADGEAQHDELVAAGQEEHDRLVTETEVYRGAVDRADELGAQTAAEVARMRAEVDEYVDTRLADFGNTLSHMMRSVDAARGTLRQP
;
A
#
# COMPACT_ATOMS: atom_id res chain seq x y z
N MET A 1 35.75 94.03 3.31
CA MET A 1 36.13 92.78 3.99
C MET A 1 37.63 92.68 4.19
N THR A 2 38.48 92.78 3.16
CA THR A 2 39.95 92.83 3.33
C THR A 2 40.43 94.09 4.06
N GLU A 3 39.92 95.28 3.71
CA GLU A 3 40.35 96.55 4.33
C GLU A 3 40.08 96.63 5.85
N VAL A 4 38.91 96.17 6.30
CA VAL A 4 38.54 96.13 7.73
C VAL A 4 39.40 95.12 8.51
N VAL A 5 39.67 93.96 7.92
CA VAL A 5 40.54 92.94 8.51
C VAL A 5 41.97 93.44 8.61
N TYR A 6 42.50 94.11 7.57
CA TYR A 6 43.82 94.74 7.60
C TYR A 6 43.92 95.82 8.68
N ARG A 7 42.88 96.67 8.83
CA ARG A 7 42.83 97.71 9.85
C ARG A 7 42.78 97.16 11.27
N LEU A 8 42.04 96.06 11.49
CA LEU A 8 42.01 95.37 12.78
C LEU A 8 43.40 94.83 13.16
N TYR A 9 44.09 94.17 12.21
CA TYR A 9 45.46 93.70 12.43
C TYR A 9 46.43 94.87 12.67
N GLU A 10 46.26 95.99 11.96
CA GLU A 10 47.05 97.21 12.16
C GLU A 10 46.82 97.81 13.56
N THR A 11 45.57 97.91 14.04
CA THR A 11 45.26 98.38 15.40
C THR A 11 45.80 97.43 16.47
N VAL A 12 45.78 96.11 16.24
CA VAL A 12 46.40 95.12 17.14
C VAL A 12 47.93 95.25 17.17
N ASP A 13 48.55 95.44 16.01
CA ASP A 13 50.01 95.66 15.90
C ASP A 13 50.42 97.00 16.53
N GLU A 14 49.60 98.03 16.41
CA GLU A 14 49.82 99.34 17.03
C GLU A 14 49.68 99.26 18.55
N LEU A 15 48.65 98.55 19.05
CA LEU A 15 48.47 98.28 20.48
C LEU A 15 49.63 97.45 21.06
N THR A 16 50.13 96.49 20.29
CA THR A 16 51.35 95.73 20.63
C THR A 16 52.57 96.65 20.69
N THR A 17 52.75 97.52 19.70
CA THR A 17 53.85 98.49 19.64
C THR A 17 53.82 99.47 20.82
N VAL A 18 52.64 99.94 21.22
CA VAL A 18 52.47 100.84 22.38
C VAL A 18 52.83 100.14 23.69
N ILE A 19 52.49 98.86 23.83
CA ILE A 19 52.85 98.06 25.02
C ILE A 19 54.35 97.76 25.05
N GLU A 20 54.95 97.41 23.92
CA GLU A 20 56.39 97.11 23.81
C GLU A 20 57.26 98.34 24.07
N ASN A 21 56.82 99.53 23.65
CA ASN A 21 57.52 100.80 23.87
C ASN A 21 57.12 101.51 25.18
N ALA A 22 56.24 100.90 25.98
CA ALA A 22 55.78 101.49 27.22
C ALA A 22 56.91 101.63 28.25
N ARG A 23 56.90 102.74 29.00
CA ARG A 23 57.98 103.04 29.94
C ARG A 23 57.90 102.12 31.15
N SER A 24 58.88 101.25 31.32
CA SER A 24 58.98 100.34 32.48
C SER A 24 59.25 101.11 33.77
N LEU A 25 58.56 100.72 34.84
CA LEU A 25 58.78 101.28 36.17
C LEU A 25 59.95 100.56 36.85
N PRO A 26 60.89 101.29 37.47
CA PRO A 26 62.07 100.68 38.07
C PRO A 26 61.69 99.73 39.21
N MET A 27 62.33 98.56 39.25
CA MET A 27 62.08 97.47 40.21
C MET A 27 60.67 96.84 40.14
N SER A 28 59.98 96.91 38.99
CA SER A 28 58.72 96.19 38.74
C SER A 28 58.67 95.66 37.30
N SER A 29 57.88 94.60 37.07
CA SER A 29 57.52 94.14 35.72
C SER A 29 56.39 94.97 35.08
N SER A 30 55.93 96.03 35.76
CA SER A 30 54.88 96.92 35.27
C SER A 30 55.44 97.99 34.34
N CYS A 31 54.73 98.25 33.24
CA CYS A 31 54.98 99.38 32.36
C CYS A 31 53.88 100.43 32.47
N MET A 32 54.25 101.70 32.35
CA MET A 32 53.35 102.83 32.31
C MET A 32 52.96 103.10 30.86
N VAL A 33 51.69 102.84 30.54
CA VAL A 33 51.10 103.09 29.23
C VAL A 33 50.23 104.35 29.31
N PRO A 34 50.29 105.26 28.32
CA PRO A 34 49.36 106.38 28.24
C PRO A 34 47.91 105.87 28.16
N ARG A 35 47.15 106.08 29.25
CA ARG A 35 45.79 105.56 29.40
C ARG A 35 44.88 105.98 28.27
N ASP A 36 44.92 107.24 27.86
CA ASP A 36 44.03 107.79 26.84
C ASP A 36 44.28 107.11 25.48
N HIS A 37 45.56 106.97 25.08
CA HIS A 37 45.92 106.29 23.83
C HIS A 37 45.59 104.78 23.84
N LEU A 38 45.74 104.10 24.97
CA LEU A 38 45.32 102.69 25.10
C LEU A 38 43.80 102.54 24.98
N LEU A 39 43.04 103.47 25.58
CA LEU A 39 41.58 103.47 25.48
C LEU A 39 41.13 103.78 24.05
N ASP A 40 41.76 104.73 23.37
CA ASP A 40 41.49 105.05 21.96
C ASP A 40 41.73 103.82 21.07
N LEU A 41 42.86 103.11 21.22
CA LEU A 41 43.16 101.89 20.46
C LEU A 41 42.20 100.73 20.81
N LEU A 42 41.73 100.63 22.06
CA LEU A 42 40.74 99.64 22.47
C LEU A 42 39.33 99.97 21.94
N ASP A 43 39.00 101.25 21.83
CA ASP A 43 37.75 101.73 21.24
C ASP A 43 37.78 101.57 19.72
N ASP A 44 38.90 101.88 19.05
CA ASP A 44 39.13 101.55 17.64
C ASP A 44 39.02 100.03 17.41
N LEU A 45 39.65 99.21 18.26
CA LEU A 45 39.57 97.75 18.15
C LEU A 45 38.15 97.22 18.41
N ARG A 46 37.35 97.91 19.23
CA ARG A 46 35.92 97.62 19.43
C ARG A 46 35.04 98.09 18.27
N GLU A 47 35.36 99.23 17.67
CA GLU A 47 34.64 99.82 16.55
C GLU A 47 34.93 99.08 15.24
N PHE A 48 36.16 98.57 15.09
CA PHE A 48 36.59 97.72 13.98
C PHE A 48 36.42 96.23 14.25
N LEU A 49 35.98 95.80 15.45
CA LEU A 49 35.55 94.42 15.70
C LEU A 49 34.38 94.15 14.74
N PRO A 50 34.61 93.44 13.63
CA PRO A 50 33.73 93.54 12.48
C PRO A 50 32.36 92.95 12.81
N GLU A 51 31.27 93.55 12.31
CA GLU A 51 29.94 92.93 12.37
C GLU A 51 29.97 91.49 11.83
N GLU A 52 30.88 91.21 10.89
CA GLU A 52 31.12 89.90 10.31
C GLU A 52 31.61 88.84 11.33
N VAL A 53 32.35 89.23 12.37
CA VAL A 53 32.79 88.30 13.43
C VAL A 53 31.63 87.95 14.36
N GLN A 54 30.77 88.92 14.68
CA GLN A 54 29.54 88.68 15.46
C GLN A 54 28.54 87.83 14.66
N GLN A 55 28.39 88.11 13.36
CA GLN A 55 27.60 87.30 12.44
C GLN A 55 28.15 85.87 12.31
N ALA A 56 29.47 85.70 12.23
CA ALA A 56 30.09 84.38 12.23
C ALA A 56 29.79 83.59 13.52
N GLY A 57 29.84 84.25 14.68
CA GLY A 57 29.44 83.66 15.96
C GLY A 57 27.98 83.19 15.96
N ALA A 58 27.06 84.04 15.50
CA ALA A 58 25.64 83.72 15.38
C ALA A 58 25.38 82.56 14.39
N ILE A 59 26.11 82.51 13.28
CA ILE A 59 26.02 81.40 12.31
C ILE A 59 26.52 80.09 12.93
N VAL A 60 27.60 80.12 13.72
CA VAL A 60 28.11 78.93 14.42
C VAL A 60 27.12 78.44 15.47
N GLU A 61 26.51 79.35 16.23
CA GLU A 61 25.48 79.02 17.22
C GLU A 61 24.24 78.43 16.54
N GLN A 62 23.71 79.08 15.50
CA GLN A 62 22.60 78.58 14.70
C GLN A 62 22.90 77.22 14.08
N ARG A 63 24.11 77.02 13.54
CA ARG A 63 24.53 75.71 13.01
C ARG A 63 24.56 74.65 14.10
N THR A 64 25.04 75.00 15.30
CA THR A 64 25.09 74.08 16.44
C THR A 64 23.69 73.67 16.87
N GLU A 65 22.76 74.62 16.93
CA GLU A 65 21.35 74.35 17.21
C GLU A 65 20.72 73.45 16.13
N ILE A 66 20.95 73.73 14.85
CA ILE A 66 20.45 72.90 13.73
C ILE A 66 21.00 71.47 13.85
N LEU A 67 22.29 71.29 14.15
CA LEU A 67 22.89 69.97 14.31
C LEU A 67 22.28 69.21 15.50
N GLN A 68 22.07 69.88 16.63
CA GLN A 68 21.42 69.27 17.79
C GLN A 68 19.97 68.87 17.49
N GLN A 69 19.21 69.73 16.82
CA GLN A 69 17.83 69.43 16.40
C GLN A 69 17.79 68.25 15.42
N ALA A 70 18.67 68.26 14.42
CA ALA A 70 18.77 67.17 13.44
C ALA A 70 19.15 65.84 14.10
N GLN A 71 20.08 65.87 15.06
CA GLN A 71 20.49 64.67 15.80
C GLN A 71 19.38 64.15 16.70
N ALA A 72 18.68 65.02 17.44
CA ALA A 72 17.52 64.65 18.25
C ALA A 72 16.40 64.05 17.39
N GLU A 73 16.13 64.63 16.21
CA GLU A 73 15.12 64.12 15.29
C GLU A 73 15.52 62.78 14.68
N ALA A 74 16.81 62.59 14.33
CA ALA A 74 17.32 61.32 13.83
C ALA A 74 17.22 60.20 14.88
N GLU A 75 17.54 60.50 16.15
CA GLU A 75 17.39 59.57 17.27
C GLU A 75 15.92 59.21 17.50
N ARG A 76 15.02 60.20 17.45
CA ARG A 76 13.57 60.00 17.57
C ARG A 76 13.02 59.12 16.44
N LEU A 77 13.41 59.38 15.20
CA LEU A 77 12.99 58.60 14.05
C LEU A 77 13.50 57.16 14.14
N THR A 78 14.76 56.98 14.51
CA THR A 78 15.37 55.66 14.68
C THR A 78 14.69 54.87 15.80
N GLY A 79 14.42 55.52 16.94
CA GLY A 79 13.68 54.92 18.05
C GLY A 79 12.28 54.48 17.65
N ARG A 80 11.54 55.34 16.92
CA ARG A 80 10.20 55.01 16.42
C ARG A 80 10.22 53.83 15.46
N THR A 81 11.09 53.85 14.44
CA THR A 81 11.23 52.76 13.46
C THR A 81 11.61 51.45 14.15
N ARG A 82 12.49 51.49 15.15
CA ARG A 82 12.87 50.31 15.93
C ARG A 82 11.69 49.74 16.71
N SER A 83 10.94 50.59 17.41
CA SER A 83 9.74 50.17 18.14
C SER A 83 8.65 49.60 17.23
N GLU A 84 8.42 50.23 16.07
CA GLU A 84 7.48 49.74 15.06
C GLU A 84 7.92 48.37 14.52
N SER A 85 9.22 48.23 14.21
CA SER A 85 9.80 46.97 13.74
C SER A 85 9.68 45.84 14.78
N GLU A 86 9.99 46.13 16.04
CA GLU A 86 9.85 45.16 17.14
C GLU A 86 8.39 44.73 17.33
N SER A 87 7.44 45.67 17.20
CA SER A 87 6.01 45.39 17.25
C SER A 87 5.57 44.48 16.09
N VAL A 88 5.96 44.80 14.85
CA VAL A 88 5.62 44.02 13.64
C VAL A 88 6.21 42.61 13.71
N ILE A 89 7.47 42.46 14.15
CA ILE A 89 8.09 41.15 14.33
C ILE A 89 7.38 40.38 15.45
N GLY A 90 6.98 41.05 16.53
CA GLY A 90 6.22 40.45 17.63
C GLY A 90 4.87 39.92 17.20
N THR A 91 4.09 40.70 16.43
CA THR A 91 2.79 40.26 15.90
C THR A 91 2.95 39.12 14.89
N ALA A 92 3.90 39.23 13.96
CA ALA A 92 4.17 38.18 12.98
C ALA A 92 4.57 36.85 13.63
N ARG A 93 5.39 36.89 14.69
CA ARG A 93 5.77 35.69 15.46
C ARG A 93 4.58 35.05 16.16
N ARG A 94 3.74 35.85 16.83
CA ARG A 94 2.52 35.33 17.49
C ARG A 94 1.57 34.67 16.48
N GLN A 95 1.30 35.35 15.36
CA GLN A 95 0.44 34.81 14.30
C GLN A 95 1.01 33.51 13.71
N ARG A 96 2.33 33.44 13.47
CA ARG A 96 3.00 32.20 13.03
C ARG A 96 2.78 31.08 14.04
N ASP A 97 2.95 31.34 15.32
CA ASP A 97 2.86 30.32 16.36
C ASP A 97 1.42 29.80 16.51
N GLU A 98 0.42 30.68 16.37
CA GLU A 98 -1.00 30.31 16.31
C GLU A 98 -1.33 29.44 15.09
N LEU A 99 -0.84 29.82 13.90
CA LEU A 99 -1.01 29.05 12.67
C LEU A 99 -0.35 27.68 12.78
N MET A 100 0.89 27.63 13.26
CA MET A 100 1.62 26.37 13.49
C MET A 100 0.92 25.50 14.53
N GLY A 101 0.38 26.08 15.59
CA GLY A 101 -0.40 25.37 16.60
C GLY A 101 -1.66 24.73 16.02
N THR A 102 -2.40 25.50 15.20
CA THR A 102 -3.61 25.00 14.52
C THR A 102 -3.29 23.92 13.50
N ALA A 103 -2.25 24.14 12.67
CA ALA A 103 -1.81 23.16 11.68
C ALA A 103 -1.35 21.85 12.32
N ARG A 104 -0.63 21.91 13.46
CA ARG A 104 -0.22 20.72 14.22
C ARG A 104 -1.42 19.95 14.77
N ARG A 105 -2.39 20.64 15.41
CA ARG A 105 -3.61 20.00 15.90
C ARG A 105 -4.37 19.32 14.76
N HIS A 106 -4.57 20.03 13.65
CA HIS A 106 -5.27 19.47 12.50
C HIS A 106 -4.54 18.25 11.91
N ARG A 107 -3.21 18.30 11.80
CA ARG A 107 -2.41 17.15 11.38
C ARG A 107 -2.59 15.97 12.34
N ASP A 108 -2.53 16.19 13.65
CA ASP A 108 -2.62 15.14 14.65
C ASP A 108 -4.04 14.51 14.67
N GLU A 109 -5.07 15.33 14.48
CA GLU A 109 -6.45 14.88 14.27
C GLU A 109 -6.58 14.01 13.01
N LEU A 110 -6.04 14.46 11.88
CA LEU A 110 -6.05 13.69 10.62
C LEU A 110 -5.32 12.36 10.74
N LEU A 111 -4.15 12.35 11.39
CA LEU A 111 -3.39 11.12 11.60
C LEU A 111 -4.16 10.13 12.49
N THR A 112 -4.79 10.62 13.57
CA THR A 112 -5.60 9.79 14.46
C THR A 112 -6.82 9.22 13.73
N ALA A 113 -7.51 10.04 12.93
CA ALA A 113 -8.64 9.60 12.13
C ALA A 113 -8.24 8.56 11.07
N ALA A 114 -7.14 8.80 10.35
CA ALA A 114 -6.63 7.88 9.35
C ALA A 114 -6.18 6.54 9.95
N GLN A 115 -5.57 6.56 11.14
CA GLN A 115 -5.22 5.34 11.87
C GLN A 115 -6.46 4.55 12.26
N ALA A 116 -7.48 5.21 12.83
CA ALA A 116 -8.72 4.54 13.20
C ALA A 116 -9.45 3.94 11.97
N GLU A 117 -9.45 4.64 10.83
CA GLU A 117 -10.03 4.12 9.59
C GLU A 117 -9.25 2.92 9.05
N ALA A 118 -7.92 2.95 9.11
CA ALA A 118 -7.08 1.83 8.69
C ALA A 118 -7.34 0.59 9.57
N ASP A 119 -7.43 0.76 10.89
CA ASP A 119 -7.70 -0.32 11.84
C ASP A 119 -9.09 -0.94 11.63
N ASP A 120 -10.12 -0.11 11.38
CA ASP A 120 -11.47 -0.59 11.01
C ASP A 120 -11.46 -1.37 9.70
N LEU A 121 -10.76 -0.87 8.68
CA LEU A 121 -10.66 -1.54 7.39
C LEU A 121 -9.97 -2.90 7.51
N LEU A 122 -8.88 -2.99 8.28
CA LEU A 122 -8.20 -4.25 8.56
C LEU A 122 -9.12 -5.23 9.28
N THR A 123 -9.81 -4.78 10.34
CA THR A 123 -10.76 -5.61 11.09
C THR A 123 -11.87 -6.16 10.18
N ARG A 124 -12.44 -5.32 9.32
CA ARG A 124 -13.47 -5.74 8.35
C ARG A 124 -12.93 -6.71 7.29
N ALA A 125 -11.70 -6.49 6.83
CA ALA A 125 -11.05 -7.37 5.85
C ALA A 125 -10.77 -8.75 6.44
N GLU A 126 -10.27 -8.82 7.67
CA GLU A 126 -10.03 -10.06 8.41
C GLU A 126 -11.34 -10.84 8.62
N ALA A 127 -12.40 -10.17 9.07
CA ALA A 127 -13.72 -10.79 9.25
C ALA A 127 -14.33 -11.26 7.91
N ALA A 128 -14.06 -10.57 6.79
CA ALA A 128 -14.49 -11.02 5.47
C ALA A 128 -13.70 -12.24 5.00
N ALA A 129 -12.38 -12.25 5.22
CA ALA A 129 -11.51 -13.36 4.87
C ALA A 129 -11.88 -14.63 5.64
N GLU A 130 -12.12 -14.52 6.96
CA GLU A 130 -12.54 -15.66 7.79
C GLU A 130 -13.88 -16.25 7.34
N ARG A 131 -14.85 -15.39 6.98
CA ARG A 131 -16.14 -15.82 6.42
C ARG A 131 -15.96 -16.59 5.12
N LEU A 132 -15.16 -16.08 4.18
CA LEU A 132 -14.90 -16.73 2.90
C LEU A 132 -14.18 -18.07 3.07
N VAL A 133 -13.19 -18.15 3.97
CA VAL A 133 -12.49 -19.40 4.27
C VAL A 133 -13.45 -20.42 4.88
N THR A 134 -14.31 -20.00 5.82
CA THR A 134 -15.29 -20.89 6.46
C THR A 134 -16.31 -21.40 5.46
N GLU A 135 -16.84 -20.52 4.60
CA GLU A 135 -17.76 -20.90 3.53
C GLU A 135 -17.09 -21.85 2.53
N GLY A 136 -15.86 -21.54 2.11
CA GLY A 136 -15.08 -22.36 1.19
C GLY A 136 -14.82 -23.76 1.74
N ARG A 137 -14.46 -23.87 3.03
CA ARG A 137 -14.30 -25.16 3.71
C ARG A 137 -15.60 -25.94 3.74
N ARG A 138 -16.71 -25.31 4.15
CA ARG A 138 -18.03 -25.95 4.17
C ARG A 138 -18.43 -26.48 2.80
N ARG A 139 -18.23 -25.68 1.75
CA ARG A 139 -18.55 -26.07 0.37
C ARG A 139 -17.68 -27.20 -0.14
N ARG A 140 -16.38 -27.17 0.17
CA ARG A 140 -15.46 -28.28 -0.15
C ARG A 140 -15.89 -29.56 0.54
N ASP A 141 -16.19 -29.51 1.83
CA ASP A 141 -16.56 -30.69 2.62
C ASP A 141 -17.89 -31.28 2.12
N GLN A 142 -18.84 -30.42 1.75
CA GLN A 142 -20.08 -30.84 1.09
C GLN A 142 -19.83 -31.52 -0.27
N LEU A 143 -18.97 -30.95 -1.11
CA LEU A 143 -18.61 -31.55 -2.41
C LEU A 143 -17.95 -32.93 -2.25
N ILE A 144 -17.10 -33.09 -1.23
CA ILE A 144 -16.49 -34.38 -0.92
C ILE A 144 -17.56 -35.38 -0.50
N ALA A 145 -18.43 -35.01 0.44
CA ALA A 145 -19.50 -35.89 0.91
C ALA A 145 -20.47 -36.29 -0.22
N ASP A 146 -20.87 -35.33 -1.06
CA ASP A 146 -21.72 -35.59 -2.23
C ASP A 146 -21.01 -36.53 -3.23
N GLY A 147 -19.70 -36.34 -3.44
CA GLY A 147 -18.90 -37.19 -4.31
C GLY A 147 -18.70 -38.62 -3.77
N GLU A 148 -18.48 -38.77 -2.46
CA GLU A 148 -18.39 -40.06 -1.78
C GLU A 148 -19.73 -40.82 -1.87
N ALA A 149 -20.85 -40.13 -1.62
CA ALA A 149 -22.18 -40.73 -1.74
C ALA A 149 -22.48 -41.22 -3.16
N GLN A 150 -22.16 -40.41 -4.18
CA GLN A 150 -22.33 -40.81 -5.59
C GLN A 150 -21.42 -41.97 -5.97
N HIS A 151 -20.17 -41.95 -5.50
CA HIS A 151 -19.23 -43.05 -5.72
C HIS A 151 -19.78 -44.36 -5.15
N ASP A 152 -20.25 -44.33 -3.90
CA ASP A 152 -20.77 -45.52 -3.23
C ASP A 152 -22.02 -46.06 -3.91
N GLU A 153 -22.91 -45.18 -4.37
CA GLU A 153 -24.08 -45.54 -5.17
C GLU A 153 -23.69 -46.22 -6.50
N LEU A 154 -22.72 -45.66 -7.23
CA LEU A 154 -22.23 -46.24 -8.49
C LEU A 154 -21.56 -47.59 -8.28
N VAL A 155 -20.78 -47.75 -7.20
CA VAL A 155 -20.15 -49.03 -6.85
C VAL A 155 -21.21 -50.07 -6.52
N ALA A 156 -22.21 -49.72 -5.71
CA ALA A 156 -23.30 -50.62 -5.35
C ALA A 156 -24.11 -51.06 -6.59
N ALA A 157 -24.48 -50.11 -7.45
CA ALA A 157 -25.18 -50.41 -8.71
C ALA A 157 -24.35 -51.29 -9.65
N GLY A 158 -23.03 -51.02 -9.73
CA GLY A 158 -22.11 -51.84 -10.51
C GLY A 158 -21.97 -53.26 -9.98
N GLN A 159 -21.95 -53.44 -8.67
CA GLN A 159 -21.92 -54.76 -8.02
C GLN A 159 -23.22 -55.53 -8.25
N GLU A 160 -24.37 -54.88 -8.11
CA GLU A 160 -25.67 -55.52 -8.35
C GLU A 160 -25.81 -56.00 -9.80
N GLU A 161 -25.42 -55.17 -10.77
CA GLU A 161 -25.44 -55.57 -12.18
C GLU A 161 -24.40 -56.67 -12.48
N HIS A 162 -23.22 -56.63 -11.86
CA HIS A 162 -22.24 -57.70 -11.97
C HIS A 162 -22.80 -59.03 -11.48
N ASP A 163 -23.37 -59.07 -10.27
CA ASP A 163 -23.94 -60.28 -9.68
C ASP A 163 -25.09 -60.84 -10.53
N ARG A 164 -25.90 -59.95 -11.11
CA ARG A 164 -26.94 -60.31 -12.07
C ARG A 164 -26.36 -60.98 -13.31
N LEU A 165 -25.34 -60.39 -13.94
CA LEU A 165 -24.71 -60.94 -15.14
C LEU A 165 -24.01 -62.28 -14.88
N VAL A 166 -23.38 -62.43 -13.70
CA VAL A 166 -22.80 -63.72 -13.27
C VAL A 166 -23.88 -64.77 -13.15
N THR A 167 -24.98 -64.46 -12.45
CA THR A 167 -26.12 -65.38 -12.28
C THR A 167 -26.72 -65.77 -13.64
N GLU A 168 -26.94 -64.82 -14.54
CA GLU A 168 -27.44 -65.09 -15.89
C GLU A 168 -26.50 -66.01 -16.69
N THR A 169 -25.20 -65.76 -16.59
CA THR A 169 -24.18 -66.60 -17.24
C THR A 169 -24.15 -68.01 -16.67
N GLU A 170 -24.28 -68.17 -15.35
CA GLU A 170 -24.33 -69.48 -14.68
C GLU A 170 -25.57 -70.28 -15.06
N VAL A 171 -26.76 -69.64 -15.08
CA VAL A 171 -28.01 -70.27 -15.53
C VAL A 171 -27.87 -70.72 -16.99
N TYR A 172 -27.31 -69.87 -17.85
CA TYR A 172 -27.09 -70.22 -19.25
C TYR A 172 -26.16 -71.43 -19.40
N ARG A 173 -25.01 -71.44 -18.70
CA ARG A 173 -24.07 -72.59 -18.72
C ARG A 173 -24.74 -73.87 -18.21
N GLY A 174 -25.44 -73.81 -17.08
CA GLY A 174 -26.15 -74.96 -16.53
C GLY A 174 -27.25 -75.50 -17.45
N ALA A 175 -27.94 -74.61 -18.17
CA ALA A 175 -28.94 -75.01 -19.18
C ALA A 175 -28.29 -75.72 -20.37
N VAL A 176 -27.14 -75.23 -20.85
CA VAL A 176 -26.35 -75.87 -21.91
C VAL A 176 -25.86 -77.25 -21.47
N ASP A 177 -25.24 -77.35 -20.30
CA ASP A 177 -24.73 -78.62 -19.76
C ASP A 177 -25.86 -79.66 -19.61
N ARG A 178 -27.05 -79.25 -19.12
CA ARG A 178 -28.20 -80.14 -18.96
C ARG A 178 -28.80 -80.56 -20.31
N ALA A 179 -28.80 -79.67 -21.31
CA ALA A 179 -29.24 -79.99 -22.65
C ALA A 179 -28.33 -81.04 -23.31
N ASP A 180 -27.01 -80.89 -23.16
CA ASP A 180 -26.02 -81.85 -23.64
C ASP A 180 -26.18 -83.21 -22.94
N GLU A 181 -26.38 -83.22 -21.62
CA GLU A 181 -26.63 -84.45 -20.85
C GLU A 181 -27.92 -85.16 -21.30
N LEU A 182 -29.03 -84.43 -21.46
CA LEU A 182 -30.29 -84.99 -21.95
C LEU A 182 -30.15 -85.53 -23.38
N GLY A 183 -29.40 -84.83 -24.23
CA GLY A 183 -29.06 -85.30 -25.57
C GLY A 183 -28.29 -86.62 -25.54
N ALA A 184 -27.27 -86.71 -24.68
CA ALA A 184 -26.49 -87.95 -24.50
C ALA A 184 -27.34 -89.10 -23.95
N GLN A 185 -28.21 -88.85 -22.97
CA GLN A 185 -29.15 -89.83 -22.41
C GLN A 185 -30.11 -90.34 -23.49
N THR A 186 -30.74 -89.43 -24.24
CA THR A 186 -31.67 -89.78 -25.33
C THR A 186 -30.96 -90.60 -26.41
N ALA A 187 -29.75 -90.23 -26.79
CA ALA A 187 -28.95 -90.99 -27.75
C ALA A 187 -28.66 -92.41 -27.26
N ALA A 188 -28.30 -92.56 -25.98
CA ALA A 188 -28.07 -93.87 -25.35
C ALA A 188 -29.35 -94.72 -25.29
N GLU A 189 -30.50 -94.12 -24.93
CA GLU A 189 -31.79 -94.80 -24.89
C GLU A 189 -32.25 -95.25 -26.28
N VAL A 190 -32.11 -94.39 -27.29
CA VAL A 190 -32.42 -94.74 -28.69
C VAL A 190 -31.53 -95.86 -29.19
N ALA A 191 -30.23 -95.83 -28.86
CA ALA A 191 -29.31 -96.92 -29.19
C ALA A 191 -29.73 -98.23 -28.51
N ARG A 192 -30.12 -98.19 -27.23
CA ARG A 192 -30.64 -99.35 -26.49
C ARG A 192 -31.94 -99.88 -27.10
N MET A 193 -32.93 -99.02 -27.36
CA MET A 193 -34.20 -99.41 -27.97
C MET A 193 -33.99 -100.04 -29.34
N ARG A 194 -33.07 -99.50 -30.16
CA ARG A 194 -32.72 -100.11 -31.45
C ARG A 194 -32.13 -101.51 -31.26
N ALA A 195 -31.18 -101.67 -30.33
CA ALA A 195 -30.61 -102.98 -30.03
C ALA A 195 -31.65 -104.00 -29.54
N GLU A 196 -32.57 -103.59 -28.66
CA GLU A 196 -33.67 -104.43 -28.17
C GLU A 196 -34.64 -104.82 -29.31
N VAL A 197 -34.97 -103.89 -30.21
CA VAL A 197 -35.81 -104.16 -31.39
C VAL A 197 -35.09 -105.11 -32.35
N ASP A 198 -33.80 -104.89 -32.62
CA ASP A 198 -32.99 -105.75 -33.48
C ASP A 198 -32.92 -107.17 -32.90
N GLU A 199 -32.68 -107.33 -31.60
CA GLU A 199 -32.68 -108.61 -30.90
C GLU A 199 -34.05 -109.30 -30.94
N TYR A 200 -35.14 -108.54 -30.74
CA TYR A 200 -36.50 -109.08 -30.83
C TYR A 200 -36.84 -109.55 -32.24
N VAL A 201 -36.47 -108.77 -33.26
CA VAL A 201 -36.67 -109.14 -34.68
C VAL A 201 -35.88 -110.39 -35.01
N ASP A 202 -34.61 -110.48 -34.61
CA ASP A 202 -33.77 -111.65 -34.85
C ASP A 202 -34.36 -112.90 -34.18
N THR A 203 -34.77 -112.79 -32.92
CA THR A 203 -35.43 -113.88 -32.17
C THR A 203 -36.71 -114.34 -32.86
N ARG A 204 -37.59 -113.41 -33.28
CA ARG A 204 -38.84 -113.74 -33.97
C ARG A 204 -38.62 -114.35 -35.34
N LEU A 205 -37.63 -113.89 -36.09
CA LEU A 205 -37.25 -114.46 -37.38
C LEU A 205 -36.68 -115.87 -37.21
N ALA A 206 -35.87 -116.11 -36.18
CA ALA A 206 -35.36 -117.44 -35.84
C ALA A 206 -36.49 -118.41 -35.47
N ASP A 207 -37.43 -117.99 -34.60
CA ASP A 207 -38.62 -118.77 -34.24
C ASP A 207 -39.50 -119.10 -35.45
N PHE A 208 -39.71 -118.12 -36.34
CA PHE A 208 -40.46 -118.32 -37.58
C PHE A 208 -39.73 -119.28 -38.53
N GLY A 209 -38.41 -119.14 -38.67
CA GLY A 209 -37.57 -120.05 -39.46
C GLY A 209 -37.60 -121.49 -38.93
N ASN A 210 -37.58 -121.67 -37.60
CA ASN A 210 -37.74 -122.96 -36.96
C ASN A 210 -39.13 -123.57 -37.25
N THR A 211 -40.18 -122.76 -37.18
CA THR A 211 -41.56 -123.17 -37.47
C THR A 211 -41.72 -123.60 -38.93
N LEU A 212 -41.22 -122.81 -39.88
CA LEU A 212 -41.22 -123.15 -41.30
C LEU A 212 -40.42 -124.42 -41.58
N SER A 213 -39.27 -124.60 -40.94
CA SER A 213 -38.47 -125.83 -41.06
C SER A 213 -39.20 -127.06 -40.51
N HIS A 214 -40.03 -126.89 -39.49
CA HIS A 214 -40.87 -127.97 -38.96
C HIS A 214 -42.05 -128.30 -39.88
N MET A 215 -42.70 -127.28 -40.45
CA MET A 215 -43.74 -127.45 -41.48
C MET A 215 -43.20 -128.10 -42.75
N MET A 216 -42.06 -127.64 -43.27
CA MET A 216 -41.41 -128.25 -44.45
C MET A 216 -41.03 -129.71 -44.19
N ARG A 217 -40.46 -130.03 -43.01
CA ARG A 217 -40.22 -131.44 -42.62
C ARG A 217 -41.50 -132.27 -42.55
N SER A 218 -42.59 -131.70 -42.07
CA SER A 218 -43.90 -132.38 -42.05
C SER A 218 -44.44 -132.61 -43.46
N VAL A 219 -44.25 -131.66 -44.39
CA VAL A 219 -44.63 -131.79 -45.81
C VAL A 219 -43.75 -132.79 -46.54
N ASP A 220 -42.43 -132.79 -46.31
CA ASP A 220 -41.52 -133.79 -46.89
C ASP A 220 -41.77 -135.19 -46.33
N ALA A 221 -42.09 -135.31 -45.03
CA ALA A 221 -42.55 -136.57 -44.44
C ALA A 221 -43.86 -137.05 -45.10
N ALA A 222 -44.83 -136.16 -45.30
CA ALA A 222 -46.08 -136.46 -46.02
C ALA A 222 -45.83 -136.90 -47.48
N ARG A 223 -44.89 -136.23 -48.18
CA ARG A 223 -44.44 -136.63 -49.53
C ARG A 223 -43.68 -137.95 -49.54
N GLY A 224 -42.91 -138.26 -48.49
CA GLY A 224 -42.22 -139.54 -48.31
C GLY A 224 -43.21 -140.69 -48.14
N THR A 225 -44.27 -140.50 -47.35
CA THR A 225 -45.37 -141.47 -47.24
C THR A 225 -46.16 -141.66 -48.54
N LEU A 226 -46.22 -140.66 -49.43
CA LEU A 226 -46.81 -140.77 -50.76
C LEU A 226 -45.87 -141.38 -51.81
N ARG A 227 -44.60 -141.67 -51.46
CA ARG A 227 -43.56 -142.21 -52.35
C ARG A 227 -43.04 -143.59 -51.97
N GLN A 228 -43.62 -144.26 -50.99
CA GLN A 228 -43.43 -145.71 -50.83
C GLN A 228 -44.50 -146.45 -51.65
N PRO A 229 -44.12 -147.44 -52.46
CA PRO A 229 -44.91 -148.00 -53.56
C PRO A 229 -46.17 -148.75 -53.13
#